data_AF-A0A959UW05-F1
#
_entry.id   AF-A0A959UW05-F1
#
_cell.length_a   1.000
_cell.length_b   1.000
_cell.length_c   1.000
_cell.angle_alpha   90.00
_cell.angle_beta   90.00
_cell.angle_gamma   90.00
#
_symmetry.space_group_name_H-M   'P 1'
#
loop_
_entity.id
_entity.type
_entity.pdbx_description
1 polymer ?
#
loop_
_entity_poly.entity_id
_entity_poly.type
_entity_poly.pdbx_seq_one_letter_code
_entity_poly.pdbx_strand_id
1 'polypeptide(L)'
;MATTSVKRSGVDRFLSFIEKVGNALPHPATLFALFAALVVLLSWVFSLTGISAMHPGTGETVTPVNLLSMEGLHLILTKMVVNFTGFAPLGTVLVALLGIGIAEGSGLIGTVLRMVVLAAPARLLTFVIVFSGVLSNTASEVGYVLLVPLAAVIFLAAGRHPLAGLAAAFAGVSGGYSANLLLGTIDPLLAGLSEEAARIIDPTYTVNPACNYYFMFVSTFIIAVLGTWVTEKLVVPRLGEYTGDEKPEEIRKSTPAEKRGVWFAVASMVLFTVFILAGLLPEDGYLRDPETHMVLRSPFMSGIVALIFLSAGIAGVAYGIGAGTFKNDSDVMKGMSKSMETLGSYIVLVFFAAQFVAYFNW
;
A
#
# COMPACT_ATOMS: atom_id res chain seq x y z
N MET A 1 -27.13 -42.88 -6.21
CA MET A 1 -26.09 -42.06 -6.85
C MET A 1 -24.81 -42.24 -6.04
N ALA A 2 -23.85 -42.99 -6.57
CA ALA A 2 -22.56 -43.19 -5.92
C ALA A 2 -21.76 -41.88 -6.00
N THR A 3 -21.40 -41.34 -4.84
CA THR A 3 -20.46 -40.22 -4.71
C THR A 3 -19.08 -40.72 -5.12
N THR A 4 -18.70 -40.48 -6.38
CA THR A 4 -17.33 -40.66 -6.84
C THR A 4 -16.42 -39.73 -6.03
N SER A 5 -15.64 -40.29 -5.09
CA SER A 5 -14.59 -39.55 -4.42
C SER A 5 -13.50 -39.23 -5.44
N VAL A 6 -13.50 -38.00 -5.93
CA VAL A 6 -12.43 -37.49 -6.79
C VAL A 6 -11.13 -37.59 -5.99
N LYS A 7 -10.18 -38.42 -6.45
CA LYS A 7 -8.84 -38.49 -5.85
C LYS A 7 -8.23 -37.09 -5.91
N ARG A 8 -8.12 -36.42 -4.77
CA ARG A 8 -7.50 -35.09 -4.65
C ARG A 8 -6.09 -35.13 -5.25
N SER A 9 -5.88 -34.28 -6.24
CA SER A 9 -4.59 -34.08 -6.91
C SER A 9 -3.51 -33.71 -5.86
N GLY A 10 -2.24 -33.93 -6.19
CA GLY A 10 -1.12 -33.46 -5.35
C GLY A 10 -1.20 -31.94 -5.11
N VAL A 11 -1.68 -31.20 -6.12
CA VAL A 11 -1.94 -29.76 -6.03
C VAL A 11 -3.08 -29.46 -5.05
N ASP A 12 -4.19 -30.20 -5.11
CA ASP A 12 -5.32 -30.00 -4.20
C ASP A 12 -4.93 -30.22 -2.75
N ARG A 13 -4.08 -31.23 -2.48
CA ARG A 13 -3.55 -31.48 -1.12
C ARG A 13 -2.65 -30.36 -0.64
N PHE A 14 -1.79 -29.83 -1.52
CA PHE A 14 -0.94 -28.69 -1.20
C PHE A 14 -1.77 -27.42 -0.92
N LEU A 15 -2.78 -27.13 -1.74
CA LEU A 15 -3.70 -26.01 -1.52
C LEU A 15 -4.49 -26.17 -0.21
N SER A 16 -5.01 -27.37 0.08
CA SER A 16 -5.67 -27.67 1.36
C SER A 16 -4.73 -27.47 2.57
N PHE A 17 -3.44 -27.75 2.41
CA PHE A 17 -2.45 -27.49 3.45
C PHE A 17 -2.23 -25.99 3.66
N ILE A 18 -2.05 -25.22 2.59
CA ILE A 18 -1.92 -23.76 2.65
C ILE A 18 -3.16 -23.15 3.32
N GLU A 19 -4.36 -23.56 2.90
CA GLU A 19 -5.63 -23.10 3.47
C GLU A 19 -5.70 -23.41 4.97
N LYS A 20 -5.33 -24.63 5.37
CA LYS A 20 -5.35 -25.04 6.79
C LYS A 20 -4.36 -24.24 7.63
N VAL A 21 -3.16 -23.97 7.12
CA VAL A 21 -2.13 -23.17 7.82
C VAL A 21 -2.56 -21.70 7.90
N GLY A 22 -3.04 -21.13 6.80
CA GLY A 22 -3.53 -19.75 6.76
C GLY A 22 -4.68 -19.53 7.75
N ASN A 23 -5.63 -20.46 7.82
CA ASN A 23 -6.76 -20.38 8.74
C ASN A 23 -6.40 -20.67 10.20
N ALA A 24 -5.26 -21.30 10.47
CA ALA A 24 -4.80 -21.57 11.83
C ALA A 24 -4.10 -20.36 12.47
N LEU A 25 -3.63 -19.40 11.68
CA LEU A 25 -2.99 -18.20 12.19
C LEU A 25 -4.04 -17.26 12.81
N PRO A 26 -3.82 -16.77 14.04
CA PRO A 26 -4.72 -15.79 14.63
C PRO A 26 -4.64 -14.46 13.89
N HIS A 27 -5.61 -13.58 14.14
CA HIS A 27 -5.62 -12.22 13.61
C HIS A 27 -4.26 -11.53 13.87
N PRO A 28 -3.66 -10.80 12.90
CA PRO A 28 -2.33 -10.22 13.04
C PRO A 28 -2.12 -9.36 14.30
N ALA A 29 -3.12 -8.56 14.69
CA ALA A 29 -3.06 -7.79 15.93
C ALA A 29 -2.95 -8.67 17.18
N THR A 30 -3.67 -9.80 17.22
CA THR A 30 -3.58 -10.79 18.30
C THR A 30 -2.21 -11.45 18.31
N LEU A 31 -1.64 -11.72 17.14
CA LEU A 31 -0.31 -12.29 17.00
C LEU A 31 0.77 -11.35 17.59
N PHE A 32 0.71 -10.04 17.31
CA PHE A 32 1.60 -9.07 17.95
C PHE A 32 1.35 -8.92 19.45
N ALA A 33 0.10 -8.97 19.91
CA ALA A 33 -0.20 -8.96 21.35
C ALA A 33 0.41 -10.18 22.06
N LEU A 34 0.32 -11.37 21.45
CA LEU A 34 0.94 -12.58 21.96
C LEU A 34 2.47 -12.49 21.95
N PHE A 35 3.06 -11.90 20.92
CA PHE A 35 4.50 -11.67 20.87
C PHE A 35 4.97 -10.68 21.95
N ALA A 36 4.25 -9.58 22.16
CA ALA A 36 4.55 -8.64 23.24
C ALA A 36 4.49 -9.33 24.62
N ALA A 37 3.44 -10.12 24.88
CA ALA A 37 3.33 -10.91 26.11
C ALA A 37 4.45 -11.94 26.25
N LEU A 38 4.83 -12.59 25.15
CA LEU A 38 5.93 -13.55 25.11
C LEU A 38 7.27 -12.87 25.42
N VAL A 39 7.54 -11.68 24.87
CA VAL A 39 8.76 -10.91 25.17
C VAL A 39 8.83 -10.57 26.66
N VAL A 40 7.72 -10.13 27.26
CA VAL A 40 7.67 -9.88 28.71
C VAL A 40 8.06 -11.13 29.49
N LEU A 41 7.48 -12.30 29.17
CA LEU A 41 7.81 -13.57 29.83
C LEU A 41 9.27 -14.00 29.61
N LEU A 42 9.76 -13.91 28.37
CA LEU A 42 11.13 -14.28 28.03
C LEU A 42 12.17 -13.35 28.68
N SER A 43 11.87 -12.06 28.77
CA SER A 43 12.73 -11.07 29.44
C SER A 43 12.98 -11.45 30.90
N TRP A 44 11.94 -11.94 31.59
CA TRP A 44 12.07 -12.45 32.95
C TRP A 44 12.92 -13.72 33.01
N VAL A 45 12.65 -14.72 32.16
CA VAL A 45 13.42 -15.97 32.13
C VAL A 45 14.90 -15.70 31.85
N PHE A 46 15.23 -14.87 30.86
CA PHE A 46 16.61 -14.57 30.51
C PHE A 46 17.32 -13.74 31.57
N SER A 47 16.62 -12.83 32.27
CA SER A 47 17.21 -12.07 33.38
C SER A 47 17.72 -12.96 34.51
N LEU A 48 17.14 -14.16 34.71
CA LEU A 48 17.60 -15.13 35.71
C LEU A 48 18.89 -15.85 35.31
N THR A 49 19.18 -15.95 34.01
CA THR A 49 20.32 -16.71 33.48
C THR A 49 21.63 -15.92 33.43
N GLY A 50 21.58 -14.59 33.60
CA GLY A 50 22.75 -13.72 33.54
C GLY A 50 23.42 -13.65 32.15
N ILE A 51 22.71 -14.06 31.10
CA ILE A 51 23.20 -13.98 29.71
C ILE A 51 23.50 -12.52 29.36
N SER A 52 24.61 -12.32 28.65
CA SER A 52 25.00 -11.02 28.11
C SER A 52 25.62 -11.18 26.73
N ALA A 53 25.54 -10.12 25.93
CA ALA A 53 26.15 -10.06 24.61
C ALA A 53 26.80 -8.68 24.39
N MET A 54 27.82 -8.61 23.55
CA MET A 54 28.42 -7.33 23.17
C MET A 54 27.65 -6.72 22.00
N HIS A 55 27.23 -5.48 22.14
CA HIS A 55 26.52 -4.75 21.09
C HIS A 55 27.43 -4.55 19.87
N PRO A 56 27.05 -4.98 18.66
CA PRO A 56 27.92 -4.93 17.48
C PRO A 56 28.23 -3.50 17.00
N GLY A 57 27.32 -2.54 17.25
CA GLY A 57 27.50 -1.12 16.95
C GLY A 57 28.35 -0.35 17.97
N THR A 58 27.92 -0.30 19.24
CA THR A 58 28.57 0.49 20.29
C THR A 58 29.72 -0.21 21.02
N GLY A 59 29.78 -1.54 20.99
CA GLY A 59 30.73 -2.33 21.79
C GLY A 59 30.37 -2.46 23.28
N GLU A 60 29.22 -1.92 23.70
CA GLU A 60 28.74 -2.02 25.09
C GLU A 60 28.16 -3.40 25.39
N THR A 61 28.22 -3.83 26.65
CA THR A 61 27.59 -5.08 27.08
C THR A 61 26.09 -4.88 27.25
N VAL A 62 25.30 -5.65 26.51
CA VAL A 62 23.84 -5.70 26.58
C VAL A 62 23.41 -6.85 27.50
N THR A 63 22.51 -6.55 28.43
CA THR A 63 21.91 -7.52 29.36
C THR A 63 20.39 -7.48 29.26
N PRO A 64 19.69 -8.63 29.35
CA PRO A 64 18.23 -8.68 29.34
C PRO A 64 17.62 -7.86 30.50
N VAL A 65 16.69 -6.96 30.19
CA VAL A 65 15.94 -6.18 31.18
C VAL A 65 14.65 -6.91 31.54
N ASN A 66 14.43 -7.17 32.83
CA ASN A 66 13.23 -7.87 33.30
C ASN A 66 11.99 -6.96 33.28
N LEU A 67 11.10 -7.16 32.30
CA LEU A 67 9.88 -6.36 32.16
C LEU A 67 8.78 -6.72 33.17
N LEU A 68 8.86 -7.87 33.85
CA LEU A 68 7.96 -8.26 34.94
C LEU A 68 8.34 -7.65 36.31
N SER A 69 9.47 -6.95 36.38
CA SER A 69 9.87 -6.22 37.60
C SER A 69 8.98 -4.99 37.84
N MET A 70 9.04 -4.39 39.04
CA MET A 70 8.33 -3.12 39.29
C MET A 70 8.78 -2.01 38.32
N GLU A 71 10.08 -1.93 38.05
CA GLU A 71 10.64 -0.97 37.09
C GLU A 71 10.16 -1.24 35.67
N GLY A 72 10.15 -2.51 35.24
CA GLY A 72 9.62 -2.93 33.95
C GLY A 72 8.13 -2.62 33.78
N LEU A 73 7.32 -2.85 34.83
CA LEU A 73 5.91 -2.51 34.83
C LEU A 73 5.68 -0.99 34.75
N HIS A 74 6.48 -0.20 35.49
CA HIS A 74 6.45 1.26 35.37
C HIS A 74 6.83 1.71 33.95
N LEU A 75 7.83 1.07 33.34
CA LEU A 75 8.26 1.37 31.98
C LEU A 75 7.13 1.11 30.98
N ILE A 76 6.48 -0.06 31.06
CA ILE A 76 5.31 -0.41 30.23
C ILE A 76 4.20 0.63 30.39
N LEU A 77 3.79 0.94 31.63
CA LEU A 77 2.66 1.84 31.89
C LEU A 77 2.95 3.28 31.45
N THR A 78 4.17 3.78 31.70
CA THR A 78 4.53 5.17 31.39
C THR A 78 4.85 5.40 29.92
N LYS A 79 5.36 4.38 29.21
CA LYS A 79 5.76 4.50 27.80
C LYS A 79 4.71 4.01 26.81
N MET A 80 3.67 3.30 27.23
CA MET A 80 2.66 2.73 26.32
C MET A 80 2.14 3.71 25.26
N VAL A 81 1.74 4.91 25.68
CA VAL A 81 1.22 5.95 24.75
C VAL A 81 2.34 6.48 23.85
N VAL A 82 3.50 6.77 24.42
CA VAL A 82 4.66 7.31 23.69
C VAL A 82 5.15 6.32 22.63
N ASN A 83 5.21 5.03 22.96
CA ASN A 83 5.55 3.95 22.04
C ASN A 83 4.59 3.95 20.86
N PHE A 84 3.28 4.02 21.14
CA PHE A 84 2.26 3.99 20.10
C PHE A 84 2.31 5.25 19.21
N THR A 85 2.28 6.45 19.80
CA THR A 85 2.24 7.70 19.03
C THR A 85 3.56 8.02 18.33
N GLY A 86 4.68 7.53 18.88
CA GLY A 86 6.02 7.70 18.33
C GLY A 86 6.40 6.66 17.29
N PHE A 87 5.58 5.61 17.08
CA PHE A 87 5.85 4.56 16.11
C PHE A 87 5.79 5.12 14.68
N ALA A 88 6.91 5.11 13.96
CA ALA A 88 7.04 5.79 12.67
C ALA A 88 5.94 5.45 11.63
N PRO A 89 5.52 4.17 11.47
CA PRO A 89 4.41 3.79 10.58
C PRO A 89 3.06 4.44 10.90
N LEU A 90 2.78 4.78 12.15
CA LEU A 90 1.46 5.29 12.54
C LEU A 90 1.20 6.65 11.87
N GLY A 91 2.05 7.63 12.16
CA GLY A 91 1.86 8.99 11.68
C GLY A 91 1.98 9.07 10.16
N THR A 92 2.94 8.36 9.58
CA THR A 92 3.23 8.44 8.14
C THR A 92 2.09 7.90 7.29
N VAL A 93 1.51 6.75 7.66
CA VAL A 93 0.40 6.14 6.92
C VAL A 93 -0.89 6.94 7.07
N LEU A 94 -1.20 7.42 8.28
CA LEU A 94 -2.39 8.23 8.53
C LEU A 94 -2.38 9.49 7.67
N VAL A 95 -1.26 10.22 7.64
CA VAL A 95 -1.13 11.45 6.83
C VAL A 95 -1.23 11.17 5.33
N ALA A 96 -0.54 10.14 4.82
CA ALA A 96 -0.62 9.79 3.41
C ALA A 96 -2.04 9.42 2.97
N LEU A 97 -2.76 8.64 3.80
CA LEU A 97 -4.11 8.20 3.49
C LEU A 97 -5.16 9.31 3.55
N LEU A 98 -4.95 10.37 4.33
CA LEU A 98 -5.84 11.53 4.28
C LEU A 98 -5.88 12.13 2.86
N GLY A 99 -4.75 12.23 2.18
CA GLY A 99 -4.67 12.79 0.83
C GLY A 99 -5.28 11.85 -0.21
N ILE A 100 -5.00 10.55 -0.08
CA ILE A 100 -5.57 9.51 -0.96
C ILE A 100 -7.08 9.41 -0.76
N GLY A 101 -7.58 9.52 0.48
CA GLY A 101 -9.00 9.55 0.80
C GLY A 101 -9.76 10.70 0.14
N ILE A 102 -9.11 11.86 -0.03
CA ILE A 102 -9.68 12.97 -0.83
C ILE A 102 -9.74 12.58 -2.30
N ALA A 103 -8.65 12.05 -2.86
CA ALA A 103 -8.58 11.64 -4.27
C ALA A 103 -9.60 10.54 -4.60
N GLU A 104 -9.72 9.54 -3.73
CA GLU A 104 -10.67 8.44 -3.85
C GLU A 104 -12.12 8.93 -3.66
N GLY A 105 -12.38 9.68 -2.59
CA GLY A 105 -13.69 10.25 -2.31
C GLY A 105 -14.21 11.19 -3.40
N SER A 106 -13.31 11.85 -4.13
CA SER A 106 -13.66 12.67 -5.29
C SER A 106 -14.09 11.85 -6.52
N GLY A 107 -13.67 10.59 -6.61
CA GLY A 107 -13.84 9.71 -7.77
C GLY A 107 -12.73 9.81 -8.83
N LEU A 108 -11.65 10.56 -8.55
CA LEU A 108 -10.52 10.75 -9.48
C LEU A 108 -9.90 9.41 -9.87
N ILE A 109 -9.52 8.59 -8.88
CA ILE A 109 -8.76 7.37 -9.13
C ILE A 109 -9.56 6.37 -9.96
N GLY A 110 -10.80 6.08 -9.56
CA GLY A 110 -11.68 5.19 -10.31
C GLY A 110 -11.95 5.68 -11.74
N THR A 111 -12.04 7.00 -11.93
CA THR A 111 -12.24 7.60 -13.25
C THR A 111 -11.01 7.44 -14.15
N VAL A 112 -9.81 7.73 -13.62
CA VAL A 112 -8.55 7.59 -14.37
C VAL A 112 -8.31 6.13 -14.74
N LEU A 113 -8.44 5.18 -13.80
CA LEU A 113 -8.28 3.76 -14.07
C LEU A 113 -9.22 3.29 -15.18
N ARG A 114 -10.50 3.67 -15.10
CA ARG A 114 -11.48 3.33 -16.14
C ARG A 114 -11.11 3.96 -17.49
N MET A 115 -10.71 5.24 -17.53
CA MET A 115 -10.32 5.90 -18.78
C MET A 115 -9.11 5.22 -19.44
N VAL A 116 -8.10 4.84 -18.65
CA VAL A 116 -6.89 4.16 -19.16
C VAL A 116 -7.25 2.83 -19.81
N VAL A 117 -8.08 2.03 -19.15
CA VAL A 117 -8.47 0.71 -19.67
C VAL A 117 -9.37 0.83 -20.90
N LEU A 118 -10.31 1.78 -20.92
CA LEU A 118 -11.20 1.99 -22.07
C LEU A 118 -10.49 2.59 -23.30
N ALA A 119 -9.37 3.29 -23.08
CA ALA A 119 -8.54 3.80 -24.17
C ALA A 119 -7.56 2.74 -24.72
N ALA A 120 -7.49 1.55 -24.11
CA ALA A 120 -6.53 0.53 -24.48
C ALA A 120 -6.80 -0.01 -25.90
N PRO A 121 -5.80 -0.05 -26.79
CA PRO A 121 -5.95 -0.70 -28.08
C PRO A 121 -6.09 -2.22 -27.89
N ALA A 122 -6.90 -2.89 -28.71
CA ALA A 122 -7.22 -4.31 -28.56
C ALA A 122 -5.99 -5.23 -28.40
N ARG A 123 -4.87 -4.90 -29.06
CA ARG A 123 -3.60 -5.66 -28.99
C ARG A 123 -2.88 -5.54 -27.64
N LEU A 124 -3.05 -4.42 -26.92
CA LEU A 124 -2.41 -4.18 -25.63
C LEU A 124 -3.41 -4.28 -24.47
N LEU A 125 -4.65 -4.72 -24.73
CA LEU A 125 -5.72 -4.73 -23.74
C LEU A 125 -5.31 -5.44 -22.45
N THR A 126 -4.74 -6.64 -22.57
CA THR A 126 -4.26 -7.43 -21.42
C THR A 126 -3.16 -6.71 -20.65
N PHE A 127 -2.19 -6.13 -21.38
CA PHE A 127 -1.10 -5.36 -20.76
C PHE A 127 -1.63 -4.15 -20.01
N VAL A 128 -2.51 -3.36 -20.62
CA VAL A 128 -3.09 -2.18 -19.98
C VAL A 128 -3.93 -2.57 -18.76
N ILE A 129 -4.64 -3.69 -18.79
CA ILE A 129 -5.41 -4.19 -17.63
C ILE A 129 -4.49 -4.59 -16.49
N VAL A 130 -3.46 -5.42 -16.75
CA VAL A 130 -2.51 -5.83 -15.71
C VAL A 130 -1.78 -4.60 -15.16
N PHE A 131 -1.26 -3.75 -16.04
CA PHE A 131 -0.57 -2.51 -15.68
C PHE A 131 -1.44 -1.57 -14.86
N SER A 132 -2.70 -1.35 -15.25
CA SER A 132 -3.66 -0.56 -14.46
C SER A 132 -3.94 -1.20 -13.11
N GLY A 133 -3.91 -2.54 -13.05
CA GLY A 133 -4.04 -3.29 -11.79
C GLY A 133 -2.88 -3.02 -10.86
N VAL A 134 -1.64 -3.06 -11.36
CA VAL A 134 -0.45 -2.70 -10.59
C VAL A 134 -0.56 -1.27 -10.04
N LEU A 135 -0.93 -0.30 -10.90
CA LEU A 135 -1.07 1.11 -10.49
C LEU A 135 -2.21 1.37 -9.50
N SER A 136 -3.23 0.49 -9.47
CA SER A 136 -4.39 0.64 -8.60
C SER A 136 -4.07 0.44 -7.12
N ASN A 137 -2.88 -0.09 -6.77
CA ASN A 137 -2.42 -0.17 -5.38
C ASN A 137 -2.42 1.20 -4.69
N THR A 138 -2.14 2.28 -5.42
CA THR A 138 -2.23 3.66 -4.90
C THR A 138 -3.60 3.97 -4.27
N ALA A 139 -4.63 3.20 -4.62
CA ALA A 139 -6.03 3.43 -4.26
C ALA A 139 -6.62 2.31 -3.40
N SER A 140 -5.79 1.61 -2.61
CA SER A 140 -6.12 0.55 -1.63
C SER A 140 -7.09 -0.54 -2.10
N GLU A 141 -8.38 -0.23 -2.30
CA GLU A 141 -9.45 -1.17 -2.65
C GLU A 141 -10.07 -0.96 -4.04
N VAL A 142 -9.85 0.21 -4.68
CA VAL A 142 -10.49 0.53 -5.98
C VAL A 142 -10.13 -0.48 -7.07
N GLY A 143 -8.91 -1.04 -7.04
CA GLY A 143 -8.49 -2.09 -7.97
C GLY A 143 -9.39 -3.32 -7.94
N TYR A 144 -9.70 -3.83 -6.74
CA TYR A 144 -10.54 -5.02 -6.59
C TYR A 144 -12.00 -4.75 -6.94
N VAL A 145 -12.52 -3.61 -6.49
CA VAL A 145 -13.95 -3.29 -6.62
C VAL A 145 -14.29 -2.86 -8.05
N LEU A 146 -13.41 -2.11 -8.72
CA LEU A 146 -13.71 -1.51 -10.02
C LEU A 146 -13.00 -2.22 -11.17
N LEU A 147 -11.69 -2.46 -11.06
CA LEU A 147 -10.90 -2.90 -12.22
C LEU A 147 -11.15 -4.37 -12.56
N VAL A 148 -11.26 -5.25 -11.56
CA VAL A 148 -11.50 -6.69 -11.76
C VAL A 148 -12.79 -6.94 -12.57
N PRO A 149 -13.98 -6.47 -12.15
CA PRO A 149 -15.19 -6.67 -12.94
C PRO A 149 -15.14 -5.94 -14.29
N LEU A 150 -14.59 -4.72 -14.34
CA LEU A 150 -14.45 -3.96 -15.59
C LEU A 150 -13.63 -4.71 -16.64
N ALA A 151 -12.53 -5.36 -16.23
CA ALA A 151 -11.70 -6.16 -17.13
C ALA A 151 -12.46 -7.34 -17.73
N ALA A 152 -13.34 -7.98 -16.95
CA ALA A 152 -14.21 -9.06 -17.44
C ALA A 152 -15.13 -8.58 -18.57
N VAL A 153 -15.82 -7.46 -18.33
CA VAL A 153 -16.77 -6.87 -19.29
C VAL A 153 -16.04 -6.40 -20.56
N ILE A 154 -14.86 -5.81 -20.43
CA ILE A 154 -14.08 -5.34 -21.59
C ILE A 154 -13.53 -6.51 -22.41
N PHE A 155 -13.08 -7.59 -21.75
CA PHE A 155 -12.69 -8.80 -22.47
C PHE A 155 -13.88 -9.38 -23.24
N LEU A 156 -15.06 -9.47 -22.62
CA LEU A 156 -16.28 -9.95 -23.26
C LEU A 156 -16.68 -9.06 -24.46
N ALA A 157 -16.66 -7.74 -24.29
CA ALA A 157 -16.94 -6.78 -25.36
C ALA A 157 -15.92 -6.84 -26.52
N ALA A 158 -14.68 -7.28 -26.24
CA ALA A 158 -13.65 -7.50 -27.24
C ALA A 158 -13.71 -8.91 -27.88
N GLY A 159 -14.74 -9.72 -27.58
CA GLY A 159 -14.88 -11.10 -28.08
C GLY A 159 -13.89 -12.08 -27.44
N ARG A 160 -13.35 -11.75 -26.27
CA ARG A 160 -12.36 -12.56 -25.53
C ARG A 160 -13.01 -13.17 -24.29
N HIS A 161 -12.40 -14.23 -23.77
CA HIS A 161 -12.91 -14.93 -22.60
C HIS A 161 -12.92 -14.02 -21.34
N PRO A 162 -14.08 -13.72 -20.72
CA PRO A 162 -14.18 -12.78 -19.59
C PRO A 162 -13.39 -13.24 -18.35
N LEU A 163 -13.34 -14.54 -18.08
CA LEU A 163 -12.51 -15.10 -17.00
C LEU A 163 -11.00 -14.81 -17.19
N ALA A 164 -10.51 -14.67 -18.42
CA ALA A 164 -9.13 -14.27 -18.66
C ALA A 164 -8.91 -12.80 -18.26
N GLY A 165 -9.88 -11.93 -18.52
CA GLY A 165 -9.88 -10.55 -18.06
C GLY A 165 -9.90 -10.43 -16.54
N LEU A 166 -10.76 -11.21 -15.87
CA LEU A 166 -10.77 -11.31 -14.40
C LEU A 166 -9.41 -11.76 -13.85
N ALA A 167 -8.84 -12.83 -14.39
CA ALA A 167 -7.56 -13.36 -13.95
C ALA A 167 -6.42 -12.35 -14.17
N ALA A 168 -6.40 -11.66 -15.32
CA ALA A 168 -5.41 -10.64 -15.63
C ALA A 168 -5.48 -9.45 -14.67
N ALA A 169 -6.68 -8.91 -14.43
CA ALA A 169 -6.86 -7.81 -13.49
C ALA A 169 -6.52 -8.24 -12.07
N PHE A 170 -6.99 -9.40 -11.61
CA PHE A 170 -6.69 -9.90 -10.28
C PHE A 170 -5.19 -10.13 -10.07
N ALA A 171 -4.49 -10.69 -11.06
CA ALA A 171 -3.03 -10.84 -11.02
C ALA A 171 -2.31 -9.49 -10.96
N GLY A 172 -2.79 -8.48 -11.70
CA GLY A 172 -2.25 -7.12 -11.64
C GLY A 172 -2.45 -6.44 -10.29
N VAL A 173 -3.68 -6.48 -9.75
CA VAL A 173 -4.04 -5.83 -8.48
C VAL A 173 -3.36 -6.54 -7.29
N SER A 174 -3.45 -7.88 -7.22
CA SER A 174 -2.93 -8.66 -6.09
C SER A 174 -1.44 -8.93 -6.20
N GLY A 175 -0.98 -9.41 -7.36
CA GLY A 175 0.43 -9.73 -7.60
C GLY A 175 1.32 -8.49 -7.78
N GLY A 176 0.72 -7.36 -8.18
CA GLY A 176 1.40 -6.08 -8.33
C GLY A 176 1.38 -5.18 -7.10
N TYR A 177 0.87 -5.66 -5.96
CA TYR A 177 0.53 -4.82 -4.81
C TYR A 177 1.67 -3.89 -4.33
N SER A 178 2.93 -4.30 -4.36
CA SER A 178 4.03 -3.40 -3.94
C SER A 178 4.57 -2.50 -5.06
N ALA A 179 4.43 -2.90 -6.33
CA ALA A 179 5.06 -2.18 -7.42
C ALA A 179 4.20 -0.97 -7.84
N ASN A 180 4.83 0.18 -8.04
CA ASN A 180 4.12 1.39 -8.47
C ASN A 180 5.05 2.38 -9.18
N LEU A 181 4.47 3.27 -9.99
CA LEU A 181 5.20 4.37 -10.63
C LEU A 181 5.34 5.60 -9.74
N LEU A 182 4.43 5.76 -8.78
CA LEU A 182 4.42 6.83 -7.80
C LEU A 182 4.49 6.23 -6.40
N LEU A 183 5.02 6.99 -5.46
CA LEU A 183 5.00 6.59 -4.06
C LEU A 183 3.55 6.57 -3.56
N GLY A 184 3.17 5.44 -2.97
CA GLY A 184 1.88 5.21 -2.36
C GLY A 184 1.98 5.17 -0.84
N THR A 185 0.95 4.61 -0.22
CA THR A 185 0.87 4.44 1.24
C THR A 185 1.69 3.27 1.76
N ILE A 186 2.00 2.31 0.89
CA ILE A 186 2.79 1.13 1.26
C ILE A 186 4.27 1.49 1.51
N ASP A 187 4.79 2.49 0.77
CA ASP A 187 6.18 2.90 0.86
C ASP A 187 6.54 3.47 2.24
N PRO A 188 5.83 4.48 2.78
CA PRO A 188 6.10 4.96 4.13
C PRO A 188 5.77 3.92 5.21
N LEU A 189 4.78 3.05 4.99
CA LEU A 189 4.48 1.95 5.92
C LEU A 189 5.67 1.00 6.08
N LEU A 190 6.18 0.47 4.96
CA LEU A 190 7.28 -0.49 4.97
C LEU A 190 8.60 0.16 5.38
N ALA A 191 8.83 1.42 4.97
CA ALA A 191 9.97 2.19 5.41
C ALA A 191 9.95 2.41 6.93
N GLY A 192 8.81 2.84 7.49
CA GLY A 192 8.66 3.03 8.93
C GLY A 192 8.89 1.74 9.72
N LEU A 193 8.36 0.60 9.26
CA LEU A 193 8.59 -0.69 9.93
C LEU A 193 10.07 -1.10 9.87
N SER A 194 10.72 -0.86 8.73
CA SER A 194 12.15 -1.13 8.56
C SER A 194 13.01 -0.21 9.43
N GLU A 195 12.59 1.04 9.61
CA GLU A 195 13.25 2.03 10.48
C GLU A 195 13.19 1.60 11.95
N GLU A 196 12.01 1.22 12.43
CA GLU A 196 11.84 0.71 13.80
C GLU A 196 12.67 -0.55 14.06
N ALA A 197 12.76 -1.46 13.08
CA ALA A 197 13.62 -2.63 13.17
C ALA A 197 15.12 -2.27 13.16
N ALA A 198 15.54 -1.31 12.34
CA ALA A 198 16.94 -0.87 12.27
C ALA A 198 17.39 -0.15 13.55
N ARG A 199 16.49 0.58 14.21
CA ARG A 199 16.73 1.31 15.46
C ARG A 199 17.02 0.44 16.68
N ILE A 200 16.75 -0.86 16.58
CA ILE A 200 17.21 -1.85 17.57
C ILE A 200 18.74 -1.93 17.59
N ILE A 201 19.42 -1.66 16.47
CA ILE A 201 20.89 -1.72 16.34
C ILE A 201 21.51 -0.33 16.23
N ASP A 202 20.91 0.57 15.44
CA ASP A 202 21.38 1.95 15.27
C ASP A 202 20.23 2.93 15.52
N PRO A 203 20.16 3.56 16.71
CA PRO A 203 19.09 4.47 17.08
C PRO A 203 18.93 5.69 16.15
N THR A 204 19.99 6.05 15.40
CA THR A 204 19.99 7.20 14.49
C THR A 204 19.61 6.83 13.06
N TYR A 205 19.40 5.55 12.78
CA TYR A 205 19.02 5.08 11.45
C TYR A 205 17.64 5.62 11.06
N THR A 206 17.56 6.11 9.82
CA THR A 206 16.33 6.63 9.22
C THR A 206 16.15 5.99 7.86
N VAL A 207 14.95 5.49 7.58
CA VAL A 207 14.64 4.85 6.31
C VAL A 207 13.80 5.81 5.49
N ASN A 208 14.40 6.32 4.43
CA ASN A 208 13.68 7.17 3.48
C ASN A 208 12.54 6.37 2.81
N PRO A 209 11.28 6.87 2.80
CA PRO A 209 10.18 6.20 2.10
C PRO A 209 10.42 5.97 0.60
N ALA A 210 11.26 6.78 -0.05
CA ALA A 210 11.63 6.60 -1.45
C ALA A 210 12.76 5.57 -1.68
N CYS A 211 13.27 4.89 -0.65
CA CYS A 211 14.43 4.00 -0.77
C CYS A 211 14.23 2.90 -1.82
N ASN A 212 13.00 2.41 -1.99
CA ASN A 212 12.65 1.36 -2.93
C ASN A 212 12.12 1.89 -4.28
N TYR A 213 12.05 3.20 -4.48
CA TYR A 213 11.33 3.80 -5.61
C TYR A 213 11.80 3.28 -6.98
N TYR A 214 13.12 3.29 -7.22
CA TYR A 214 13.67 2.84 -8.50
C TYR A 214 13.39 1.34 -8.76
N PHE A 215 13.45 0.52 -7.71
CA PHE A 215 13.15 -0.90 -7.81
C PHE A 215 11.66 -1.14 -8.10
N MET A 216 10.76 -0.43 -7.42
CA MET A 216 9.32 -0.54 -7.62
C MET A 216 8.90 -0.04 -9.01
N PHE A 217 9.49 1.06 -9.48
CA PHE A 217 9.24 1.61 -10.81
C PHE A 217 9.55 0.58 -11.91
N VAL A 218 10.73 -0.05 -11.86
CA VAL A 218 11.11 -1.08 -12.83
C VAL A 218 10.24 -2.33 -12.68
N SER A 219 9.95 -2.72 -11.44
CA SER A 219 9.10 -3.88 -11.14
C SER A 219 7.68 -3.73 -11.70
N THR A 220 7.12 -2.52 -11.77
CA THR A 220 5.80 -2.28 -12.38
C THR A 220 5.74 -2.78 -13.82
N PHE A 221 6.75 -2.46 -14.63
CA PHE A 221 6.79 -2.90 -16.01
C PHE A 221 7.06 -4.40 -16.14
N ILE A 222 7.94 -4.94 -15.30
CA ILE A 222 8.24 -6.38 -15.28
C ILE A 222 6.97 -7.18 -14.95
N ILE A 223 6.24 -6.80 -13.90
CA ILE A 223 5.00 -7.48 -13.48
C ILE A 223 3.92 -7.33 -14.55
N ALA A 224 3.78 -6.15 -15.17
CA ALA A 224 2.83 -5.96 -16.26
C ALA A 224 3.12 -6.87 -17.46
N VAL A 225 4.40 -6.99 -17.86
CA VAL A 225 4.82 -7.88 -18.96
C VAL A 225 4.60 -9.34 -18.59
N LEU A 226 5.03 -9.76 -17.40
CA LEU A 226 4.89 -11.16 -16.95
C LEU A 226 3.42 -11.55 -16.78
N GLY A 227 2.59 -10.71 -16.17
CA GLY A 227 1.16 -10.95 -16.02
C GLY A 227 0.44 -11.04 -17.37
N THR A 228 0.85 -10.21 -18.33
CA THR A 228 0.39 -10.30 -19.73
C THR A 228 0.80 -11.62 -20.36
N TRP A 229 2.07 -12.00 -20.23
CA TRP A 229 2.60 -13.23 -20.80
C TRP A 229 1.90 -14.47 -20.23
N VAL A 230 1.73 -14.55 -18.90
CA VAL A 230 1.00 -15.65 -18.25
C VAL A 230 -0.44 -15.70 -18.74
N THR A 231 -1.11 -14.54 -18.83
CA THR A 231 -2.50 -14.47 -19.31
C THR A 231 -2.61 -14.97 -20.75
N GLU A 232 -1.80 -14.44 -21.67
CA GLU A 232 -1.89 -14.75 -23.11
C GLU A 232 -1.38 -16.15 -23.47
N LYS A 233 -0.35 -16.64 -22.77
CA LYS A 233 0.31 -17.90 -23.12
C LYS A 233 -0.19 -19.10 -22.32
N LEU A 234 -0.75 -18.90 -21.13
CA LEU A 234 -1.19 -20.00 -20.26
C LEU A 234 -2.69 -19.95 -20.00
N VAL A 235 -3.25 -18.80 -19.62
CA VAL A 235 -4.65 -18.70 -19.20
C VAL A 235 -5.61 -18.74 -20.40
N VAL A 236 -5.40 -17.88 -21.41
CA VAL A 236 -6.27 -17.80 -22.60
C VAL A 236 -6.30 -19.13 -23.37
N PRO A 237 -5.17 -19.80 -23.69
CA PRO A 237 -5.21 -21.07 -24.41
C PRO A 237 -5.88 -22.19 -23.63
N ARG A 238 -5.82 -22.14 -22.29
CA ARG A 238 -6.45 -23.13 -21.42
C ARG A 238 -7.97 -22.95 -21.31
N LEU A 239 -8.45 -21.71 -21.39
CA LEU A 239 -9.87 -21.39 -21.36
C LEU A 239 -10.56 -21.64 -22.71
N GLY A 240 -9.84 -21.53 -23.82
CA GLY A 240 -10.38 -21.72 -25.17
C GLY A 240 -11.27 -20.56 -25.63
N GLU A 241 -11.98 -20.77 -26.73
CA GLU A 241 -12.94 -19.78 -27.24
C GLU A 241 -14.15 -19.66 -26.30
N TYR A 242 -14.62 -18.44 -26.12
CA TYR A 242 -15.77 -18.17 -25.28
C TYR A 242 -17.08 -18.49 -26.02
N THR A 243 -17.88 -19.41 -25.49
CA THR A 243 -19.14 -19.87 -26.09
C THR A 243 -20.37 -19.53 -25.24
N GLY A 244 -20.25 -18.59 -24.29
CA GLY A 244 -21.37 -18.18 -23.44
C GLY A 244 -22.29 -17.17 -24.13
N ASP A 245 -23.57 -17.17 -23.74
CA ASP A 245 -24.60 -16.26 -24.26
C ASP A 245 -24.68 -14.93 -23.50
N GLU A 246 -23.76 -14.67 -22.55
CA GLU A 246 -23.74 -13.44 -21.78
C GLU A 246 -23.49 -12.25 -22.69
N LYS A 247 -24.38 -11.26 -22.62
CA LYS A 247 -24.19 -10.01 -23.34
C LYS A 247 -23.28 -9.11 -22.53
N PRO A 248 -22.33 -8.40 -23.16
CA PRO A 248 -21.56 -7.39 -22.46
C PRO A 248 -22.52 -6.37 -21.85
N GLU A 249 -22.44 -6.17 -20.54
CA GLU A 249 -23.10 -5.02 -19.90
C GLU A 249 -22.62 -3.73 -20.57
N GLU A 250 -23.50 -2.72 -20.64
CA GLU A 250 -23.12 -1.43 -21.18
C GLU A 250 -21.97 -0.83 -20.35
N ILE A 251 -20.81 -0.75 -20.98
CA ILE A 251 -19.64 -0.14 -20.38
C ILE A 251 -19.94 1.35 -20.17
N ARG A 252 -20.11 1.76 -18.91
CA ARG A 252 -20.30 3.17 -18.55
C ARG A 252 -19.11 4.00 -19.04
N LYS A 253 -19.33 4.76 -20.10
CA LYS A 253 -18.34 5.71 -20.65
C LYS A 253 -18.16 6.89 -19.71
N SER A 254 -17.00 7.53 -19.81
CA SER A 254 -16.72 8.73 -19.03
C SER A 254 -17.58 9.90 -19.46
N THR A 255 -18.16 10.59 -18.49
CA THR A 255 -19.02 11.77 -18.73
C THR A 255 -18.18 13.01 -19.09
N PRO A 256 -18.76 14.03 -19.75
CA PRO A 256 -18.06 15.30 -19.98
C PRO A 256 -17.59 15.97 -18.68
N ALA A 257 -18.36 15.83 -17.61
CA ALA A 257 -18.00 16.34 -16.28
C ALA A 257 -16.76 15.63 -15.73
N GLU A 258 -16.71 14.30 -15.78
CA GLU A 258 -15.54 13.51 -15.37
C GLU A 258 -14.29 13.90 -16.19
N LYS A 259 -14.42 14.08 -17.52
CA LYS A 259 -13.32 14.56 -18.37
C LYS A 259 -12.83 15.95 -17.97
N ARG A 260 -13.75 16.87 -17.66
CA ARG A 260 -13.40 18.20 -17.17
C ARG A 260 -12.69 18.12 -15.81
N GLY A 261 -13.17 17.26 -14.91
CA GLY A 261 -12.50 16.97 -13.63
C GLY A 261 -11.07 16.48 -13.82
N VAL A 262 -10.83 15.53 -14.73
CA VAL A 262 -9.47 15.05 -15.01
C VAL A 262 -8.57 16.17 -15.51
N TRP A 263 -9.06 17.05 -16.39
CA TRP A 263 -8.27 18.21 -16.84
C TRP A 263 -7.93 19.18 -15.71
N PHE A 264 -8.84 19.41 -14.77
CA PHE A 264 -8.56 20.22 -13.58
C PHE A 264 -7.49 19.58 -12.70
N ALA A 265 -7.57 18.26 -12.48
CA ALA A 265 -6.58 17.51 -11.71
C ALA A 265 -5.20 17.52 -12.39
N VAL A 266 -5.15 17.35 -13.71
CA VAL A 266 -3.90 17.44 -14.48
C VAL A 266 -3.31 18.85 -14.38
N ALA A 267 -4.13 19.90 -14.56
CA ALA A 267 -3.68 21.28 -14.45
C ALA A 267 -3.14 21.60 -13.04
N SER A 268 -3.84 21.17 -11.99
CA SER A 268 -3.38 21.38 -10.61
C SER A 268 -2.11 20.61 -10.30
N MET A 269 -1.97 19.38 -10.80
CA MET A 269 -0.75 18.58 -10.65
C MET A 269 0.44 19.17 -11.40
N VAL A 270 0.22 19.73 -12.59
CA VAL A 270 1.28 20.44 -13.33
C VAL A 270 1.73 21.67 -12.55
N LEU A 271 0.80 22.49 -12.04
CA LEU A 271 1.14 23.65 -11.20
C LEU A 271 1.88 23.26 -9.92
N PHE A 272 1.43 22.19 -9.25
CA PHE A 272 2.10 21.67 -8.06
C PHE A 272 3.51 21.15 -8.39
N THR A 273 3.68 20.45 -9.51
CA THR A 273 4.99 19.97 -9.96
C THR A 273 5.93 21.14 -10.27
N VAL A 274 5.43 22.19 -10.95
CA VAL A 274 6.21 23.40 -11.22
C VAL A 274 6.62 24.09 -9.91
N PHE A 275 5.72 24.16 -8.93
CA PHE A 275 6.05 24.69 -7.60
C PHE A 275 7.18 23.88 -6.94
N ILE A 276 7.08 22.55 -6.92
CA ILE A 276 8.14 21.69 -6.35
C ILE A 276 9.47 21.86 -7.11
N LEU A 277 9.44 21.89 -8.44
CA LEU A 277 10.64 22.09 -9.26
C LEU A 277 11.26 23.47 -9.05
N ALA A 278 10.45 24.52 -8.87
CA ALA A 278 10.96 25.85 -8.54
C ALA A 278 11.68 25.89 -7.18
N GLY A 279 11.28 25.02 -6.23
CA GLY A 279 11.97 24.86 -4.95
C GLY A 279 13.17 23.92 -4.97
N LEU A 280 13.33 23.09 -6.00
CA LEU A 280 14.39 22.08 -6.09
C LEU A 280 15.46 22.37 -7.15
N LEU A 281 15.12 23.01 -8.26
CA LEU A 281 16.05 23.25 -9.36
C LEU A 281 17.09 24.34 -9.03
N PRO A 282 16.72 25.49 -8.45
CA PRO A 282 17.70 26.51 -8.06
C PRO A 282 18.67 25.96 -7.01
N GLU A 283 19.92 26.42 -7.05
CA GLU A 283 20.93 26.06 -6.04
C GLU A 283 20.51 26.50 -4.63
N ASP A 284 19.87 27.66 -4.52
CA ASP A 284 19.25 28.19 -3.29
C ASP A 284 17.76 27.82 -3.14
N GLY A 285 17.36 26.70 -3.74
CA GLY A 285 15.97 26.24 -3.70
C GLY A 285 15.47 25.96 -2.28
N TYR A 286 14.27 26.45 -1.93
CA TYR A 286 13.70 26.33 -0.58
C TYR A 286 13.33 24.89 -0.14
N LEU A 287 13.43 23.91 -1.05
CA LEU A 287 13.21 22.48 -0.75
C LEU A 287 14.53 21.68 -0.68
N ARG A 288 15.67 22.34 -0.90
CA ARG A 288 17.00 21.76 -0.72
C ARG A 288 17.46 21.84 0.73
N ASP A 289 18.50 21.07 1.04
CA ASP A 289 19.12 21.13 2.36
C ASP A 289 19.71 22.53 2.59
N PRO A 290 19.38 23.21 3.72
CA PRO A 290 19.81 24.59 3.96
C PRO A 290 21.33 24.78 4.10
N GLU A 291 22.06 23.72 4.46
CA GLU A 291 23.51 23.82 4.70
C GLU A 291 24.32 23.30 3.51
N THR A 292 23.89 22.17 2.95
CA THR A 292 24.63 21.44 1.92
C THR A 292 24.09 21.66 0.51
N HIS A 293 22.91 22.27 0.36
CA HIS A 293 22.19 22.45 -0.91
C HIS A 293 21.95 21.15 -1.70
N MET A 294 22.15 20.00 -1.06
CA MET A 294 21.92 18.68 -1.64
C MET A 294 20.43 18.34 -1.59
N VAL A 295 19.98 17.52 -2.53
CA VAL A 295 18.58 17.04 -2.58
C VAL A 295 18.39 15.79 -1.72
N LEU A 296 19.39 14.91 -1.62
CA LEU A 296 19.22 13.59 -0.99
C LEU A 296 18.94 13.65 0.52
N ARG A 297 19.39 14.70 1.21
CA ARG A 297 19.17 14.93 2.64
C ARG A 297 18.38 16.21 2.88
N SER A 298 17.45 16.55 1.99
CA SER A 298 16.72 17.80 2.05
C SER A 298 15.31 17.69 2.68
N PRO A 299 14.68 18.83 3.02
CA PRO A 299 13.28 18.87 3.43
C PRO A 299 12.32 18.21 2.43
N PHE A 300 12.65 18.19 1.13
CA PHE A 300 11.89 17.45 0.13
C PHE A 300 11.84 15.95 0.40
N MET A 301 13.00 15.34 0.69
CA MET A 301 13.09 13.90 0.95
C MET A 301 12.47 13.52 2.29
N SER A 302 12.72 14.32 3.33
CA SER A 302 12.13 14.09 4.66
C SER A 302 10.62 14.38 4.69
N GLY A 303 10.15 15.31 3.86
CA GLY A 303 8.75 15.74 3.76
C GLY A 303 7.92 14.93 2.75
N ILE A 304 8.44 13.82 2.23
CA ILE A 304 7.81 13.11 1.10
C ILE A 304 6.40 12.62 1.40
N VAL A 305 6.11 12.24 2.65
CA VAL A 305 4.77 11.85 3.09
C VAL A 305 3.80 13.03 2.99
N ALA A 306 4.22 14.23 3.39
CA ALA A 306 3.42 15.44 3.25
C ALA A 306 3.20 15.80 1.77
N LEU A 307 4.19 15.56 0.91
CA LEU A 307 4.05 15.76 -0.53
C LEU A 307 3.09 14.77 -1.18
N ILE A 308 3.06 13.51 -0.72
CA ILE A 308 2.05 12.51 -1.13
C ILE A 308 0.66 12.99 -0.72
N PHE A 309 0.50 13.44 0.53
CA PHE A 309 -0.76 14.02 1.03
C PHE A 309 -1.21 15.21 0.16
N LEU A 310 -0.32 16.19 -0.07
CA LEU A 310 -0.63 17.39 -0.84
C LEU A 310 -0.93 17.07 -2.29
N SER A 311 -0.13 16.23 -2.96
CA SER A 311 -0.37 15.86 -4.36
C SER A 311 -1.70 15.16 -4.56
N ALA A 312 -1.99 14.14 -3.74
CA ALA A 312 -3.26 13.41 -3.81
C ALA A 312 -4.45 14.31 -3.42
N GLY A 313 -4.30 15.11 -2.36
CA GLY A 313 -5.32 16.07 -1.92
C GLY A 313 -5.63 17.13 -2.96
N ILE A 314 -4.61 17.80 -3.51
CA ILE A 314 -4.76 18.85 -4.54
C ILE A 314 -5.38 18.27 -5.81
N ALA A 315 -4.93 17.11 -6.27
CA ALA A 315 -5.50 16.45 -7.44
C ALA A 315 -6.96 16.05 -7.19
N GLY A 316 -7.26 15.48 -6.02
CA GLY A 316 -8.59 15.05 -5.62
C GLY A 316 -9.58 16.22 -5.49
N VAL A 317 -9.19 17.31 -4.83
CA VAL A 317 -10.02 18.51 -4.73
C VAL A 317 -10.26 19.13 -6.11
N ALA A 318 -9.20 19.29 -6.92
CA ALA A 318 -9.32 19.87 -8.25
C ALA A 318 -10.23 19.02 -9.17
N TYR A 319 -10.06 17.69 -9.13
CA TYR A 319 -10.96 16.76 -9.80
C TYR A 319 -12.39 16.93 -9.32
N GLY A 320 -12.60 16.94 -7.99
CA GLY A 320 -13.93 16.99 -7.39
C GLY A 320 -14.70 18.25 -7.76
N ILE A 321 -14.01 19.40 -7.80
CA ILE A 321 -14.57 20.67 -8.26
C ILE A 321 -14.88 20.60 -9.76
N GLY A 322 -13.93 20.14 -10.59
CA GLY A 322 -14.12 20.09 -12.04
C GLY A 322 -15.22 19.12 -12.48
N ALA A 323 -15.33 17.97 -11.81
CA ALA A 323 -16.37 16.97 -12.04
C ALA A 323 -17.70 17.30 -11.36
N GLY A 324 -17.71 18.25 -10.41
CA GLY A 324 -18.88 18.60 -9.61
C GLY A 324 -19.27 17.54 -8.58
N THR A 325 -18.34 16.65 -8.21
CA THR A 325 -18.54 15.65 -7.15
C THR A 325 -18.34 16.25 -5.77
N PHE A 326 -17.53 17.31 -5.65
CA PHE A 326 -17.40 18.12 -4.43
C PHE A 326 -18.08 19.47 -4.63
N LYS A 327 -19.03 19.80 -3.77
CA LYS A 327 -19.79 21.06 -3.79
C LYS A 327 -19.36 22.03 -2.71
N ASN A 328 -18.84 21.51 -1.59
CA ASN A 328 -18.37 22.28 -0.45
C ASN A 328 -17.20 21.56 0.25
N ASP A 329 -16.64 22.21 1.27
CA ASP A 329 -15.56 21.68 2.10
C ASP A 329 -15.97 20.43 2.90
N SER A 330 -17.26 20.33 3.28
CA SER A 330 -17.78 19.15 3.99
C SER A 330 -17.66 17.87 3.16
N ASP A 331 -17.79 17.95 1.83
CA ASP A 331 -17.62 16.80 0.94
C ASP A 331 -16.16 16.30 0.94
N VAL A 332 -15.19 17.23 1.01
CA VAL A 332 -13.76 16.91 1.11
C VAL A 332 -13.46 16.25 2.45
N MET A 333 -13.96 16.83 3.54
CA MET A 333 -13.79 16.28 4.89
C MET A 333 -14.42 14.90 5.02
N LYS A 334 -15.57 14.67 4.37
CA LYS A 334 -16.21 13.34 4.34
C LYS A 334 -15.33 12.29 3.67
N GLY A 335 -14.64 12.63 2.59
CA GLY A 335 -13.66 11.74 1.94
C GLY A 335 -12.51 11.36 2.88
N MET A 336 -11.95 12.34 3.59
CA MET A 336 -10.90 12.12 4.59
C MET A 336 -11.39 11.23 5.74
N SER A 337 -12.54 11.56 6.33
CA SER A 337 -13.12 10.78 7.43
C SER A 337 -13.41 9.34 7.02
N LYS A 338 -13.93 9.12 5.81
CA LYS A 338 -14.21 7.77 5.34
C LYS A 338 -12.96 6.92 5.20
N SER A 339 -11.86 7.52 4.73
CA SER A 339 -10.56 6.84 4.67
C SER A 339 -9.97 6.55 6.06
N MET A 340 -10.29 7.34 7.08
CA MET A 340 -9.86 7.06 8.44
C MET A 340 -10.67 5.92 9.08
N GLU A 341 -11.95 5.79 8.75
CA GLU A 341 -12.79 4.67 9.22
C GLU A 341 -12.24 3.30 8.79
N THR A 342 -11.72 3.19 7.56
CA THR A 342 -11.14 1.94 7.04
C THR A 342 -9.85 1.54 7.75
N LEU A 343 -9.25 2.44 8.55
CA LEU A 343 -8.01 2.21 9.27
C LEU A 343 -8.18 1.71 10.69
N GLY A 344 -9.40 1.45 11.17
CA GLY A 344 -9.63 0.93 12.51
C GLY A 344 -8.77 -0.31 12.83
N SER A 345 -8.78 -1.30 11.93
CA SER A 345 -7.99 -2.53 12.09
C SER A 345 -6.48 -2.28 12.01
N TYR A 346 -6.04 -1.33 11.17
CA TYR A 346 -4.64 -0.94 11.05
C TYR A 346 -4.13 -0.28 12.33
N ILE A 347 -4.90 0.63 12.92
CA ILE A 347 -4.55 1.33 14.16
C ILE A 347 -4.38 0.32 15.31
N VAL A 348 -5.29 -0.67 15.41
CA VAL A 348 -5.19 -1.74 16.43
C VAL A 348 -3.94 -2.60 16.21
N LEU A 349 -3.65 -2.97 14.96
CA LEU A 349 -2.43 -3.71 14.62
C LEU A 349 -1.17 -2.93 15.03
N VAL A 350 -1.09 -1.66 14.62
CA VAL A 350 0.05 -0.78 14.90
C VAL A 350 0.23 -0.57 16.40
N PHE A 351 -0.85 -0.46 17.18
CA PHE A 351 -0.76 -0.38 18.63
C PHE A 351 0.02 -1.55 19.23
N PHE A 352 -0.36 -2.79 18.90
CA PHE A 352 0.34 -3.97 19.43
C PHE A 352 1.74 -4.15 18.84
N ALA A 353 1.94 -3.81 17.57
CA ALA A 353 3.26 -3.84 16.94
C ALA A 353 4.23 -2.86 17.62
N ALA A 354 3.78 -1.63 17.91
CA ALA A 354 4.57 -0.63 18.61
C ALA A 354 4.97 -1.10 20.02
N GLN A 355 4.05 -1.72 20.77
CA GLN A 355 4.39 -2.29 22.07
C GLN A 355 5.38 -3.45 21.95
N PHE A 356 5.17 -4.37 21.00
CA PHE A 356 6.08 -5.49 20.76
C PHE A 356 7.50 -5.01 20.45
N VAL A 357 7.65 -4.08 19.50
CA VAL A 357 8.97 -3.55 19.12
C VAL A 357 9.62 -2.81 20.28
N ALA A 358 8.88 -2.00 21.03
CA ALA A 358 9.41 -1.31 22.19
C ALA A 358 9.88 -2.30 23.27
N TYR A 359 9.08 -3.32 23.60
CA TYR A 359 9.45 -4.32 24.61
C TYR A 359 10.65 -5.16 24.17
N PHE A 360 10.79 -5.38 22.86
CA PHE A 360 11.92 -6.12 22.31
C PHE A 360 13.20 -5.29 22.26
N ASN A 361 13.09 -3.96 22.19
CA ASN A 361 14.21 -3.03 22.18
C ASN A 361 14.77 -2.71 23.58
N TRP A 362 13.92 -2.78 24.61
CA TRP A 362 14.29 -2.42 25.98
C TRP A 362 15.19 -3.43 26.69
#